data_AF-A0A285VKQ8-F1
#
_entry.id   AF-A0A285VKQ8-F1
#
_cell.length_a   1.000
_cell.length_b   1.000
_cell.length_c   1.000
_cell.angle_alpha   90.00
_cell.angle_beta   90.00
_cell.angle_gamma   90.00
#
_symmetry.space_group_name_H-M   'P 1'
#
loop_
_entity.id
_entity.type
_entity.pdbx_description
1 polymer ?
#
loop_
_entity_poly.entity_id
_entity_poly.type
_entity_poly.pdbx_seq_one_letter_code
_entity_poly.pdbx_strand_id
1 'polypeptide(L)'
;MTEHGAGDVLTPADTGSTLRLSPGEEATLRLEPPLQEVAPTPADPGVVELVPVDHLVDPGYAEYQLLAHAAGTTTVTVAGTDDHPEDMVLEVVVDGG
;
A
#
# COMPACT_ATOMS: atom_id res chain seq x y z
N MET A 1 -4.91 -10.70 -12.18
CA MET A 1 -4.08 -9.50 -12.01
C MET A 1 -5.02 -8.32 -12.14
N THR A 2 -5.34 -7.70 -11.01
CA THR A 2 -6.18 -6.50 -10.95
C THR A 2 -5.25 -5.29 -11.09
N GLU A 3 -5.72 -4.23 -11.73
CA GLU A 3 -4.98 -2.97 -11.85
C GLU A 3 -5.74 -1.88 -11.08
N HIS A 4 -5.01 -1.07 -10.32
CA HIS A 4 -5.53 0.05 -9.52
C HIS A 4 -4.87 1.36 -9.92
N GLY A 5 -5.52 2.48 -9.64
CA GLY A 5 -5.04 3.82 -9.96
C GLY A 5 -5.06 4.79 -8.79
N ALA A 6 -4.87 6.06 -9.10
CA ALA A 6 -4.94 7.14 -8.12
C ALA A 6 -6.34 7.21 -7.46
N GLY A 7 -6.35 7.38 -6.14
CA GLY A 7 -7.55 7.44 -5.32
C GLY A 7 -8.22 6.10 -5.01
N ASP A 8 -7.70 4.98 -5.53
CA ASP A 8 -8.18 3.66 -5.16
C ASP A 8 -7.88 3.31 -3.70
N VAL A 9 -8.71 2.44 -3.14
CA VAL A 9 -8.51 1.83 -1.82
C VAL A 9 -8.10 0.37 -2.02
N LEU A 10 -6.87 0.08 -1.65
CA LEU A 10 -6.26 -1.23 -1.67
C LEU A 10 -6.47 -1.95 -0.33
N THR A 11 -6.62 -3.26 -0.40
CA THR A 11 -6.82 -4.16 0.73
C THR A 11 -5.92 -5.39 0.60
N PRO A 12 -5.80 -6.25 1.63
CA PRO A 12 -5.04 -7.49 1.51
C PRO A 12 -5.54 -8.43 0.41
N ALA A 13 -6.82 -8.33 0.03
CA ALA A 13 -7.38 -9.09 -1.08
C ALA A 13 -6.78 -8.69 -2.45
N ASP A 14 -6.16 -7.51 -2.55
CA ASP A 14 -5.51 -7.00 -3.74
C ASP A 14 -4.04 -7.45 -3.86
N THR A 15 -3.58 -8.36 -2.99
CA THR A 15 -2.24 -8.97 -3.09
C THR A 15 -1.96 -9.48 -4.50
N GLY A 16 -0.77 -9.16 -5.04
CA GLY A 16 -0.35 -9.53 -6.39
C GLY A 16 -0.97 -8.67 -7.50
N SER A 17 -1.67 -7.59 -7.14
CA SER A 17 -2.15 -6.57 -8.08
C SER A 17 -1.07 -5.52 -8.33
N THR A 18 -1.29 -4.72 -9.39
CA THR A 18 -0.43 -3.59 -9.73
C THR A 18 -1.17 -2.29 -9.49
N LEU A 19 -0.59 -1.41 -8.69
CA LEU A 19 -1.01 -0.03 -8.51
C LEU A 19 -0.22 0.85 -9.48
N ARG A 20 -0.90 1.62 -10.32
CA ARG A 20 -0.27 2.60 -11.22
C ARG A 20 -0.56 4.02 -10.76
N LEU A 21 0.50 4.82 -10.60
CA LEU A 21 0.43 6.22 -10.18
C LEU A 21 1.33 7.08 -11.07
N SER A 22 1.14 8.38 -11.01
CA SER A 22 2.08 9.40 -11.48
C SER A 22 2.71 10.09 -10.26
N PRO A 23 3.90 10.71 -10.38
CA PRO A 23 4.47 11.49 -9.29
C PRO A 23 3.49 12.57 -8.79
N GLY A 24 3.27 12.61 -7.48
CA GLY A 24 2.30 13.46 -6.81
C GLY A 24 0.89 12.87 -6.70
N GLU A 25 0.61 11.72 -7.32
CA GLU A 25 -0.63 10.97 -7.09
C GLU A 25 -0.51 10.07 -5.84
N GLU A 26 -1.69 9.67 -5.37
CA GLU A 26 -1.84 8.95 -4.13
C GLU A 26 -2.89 7.85 -4.23
N ALA A 27 -2.75 6.83 -3.40
CA ALA A 27 -3.76 5.79 -3.18
C ALA A 27 -3.83 5.47 -1.68
N THR A 28 -4.88 4.76 -1.27
CA THR A 28 -5.05 4.34 0.13
C THR A 28 -4.81 2.84 0.24
N LEU A 29 -4.10 2.41 1.28
CA LEU A 29 -4.05 1.01 1.71
C LEU A 29 -4.76 0.88 3.05
N ARG A 30 -5.69 -0.06 3.14
CA ARG A 30 -6.36 -0.45 4.38
C ARG A 30 -5.96 -1.85 4.76
N LEU A 31 -5.49 -2.01 5.98
CA LEU A 31 -5.14 -3.29 6.58
C LEU A 31 -6.20 -3.64 7.63
N GLU A 32 -6.92 -4.71 7.36
CA GLU A 32 -7.92 -5.29 8.27
C GLU A 32 -7.29 -6.38 9.13
N PRO A 33 -7.96 -6.81 10.22
CA PRO A 33 -7.51 -7.93 11.03
C PRO A 33 -7.22 -9.21 10.23
N PRO A 34 -6.08 -9.89 10.49
CA PRO A 34 -5.10 -9.64 11.58
C PRO A 34 -3.92 -8.70 11.22
N LEU A 35 -3.91 -8.10 10.02
CA LEU A 35 -2.77 -7.36 9.49
C LEU A 35 -2.74 -5.88 9.91
N GLN A 36 -3.76 -5.38 10.61
CA GLN A 36 -3.86 -3.97 10.98
C GLN A 36 -2.76 -3.50 11.94
N GLU A 37 -2.09 -4.42 12.64
CA GLU A 37 -0.97 -4.10 13.53
C GLU A 37 0.40 -4.15 12.81
N VAL A 38 0.43 -4.54 11.54
CA VAL A 38 1.65 -4.69 10.74
C VAL A 38 1.91 -3.42 9.94
N ALA A 39 3.11 -2.86 10.09
CA ALA A 39 3.52 -1.73 9.28
C ALA A 39 3.93 -2.17 7.85
N PRO A 40 3.30 -1.64 6.79
CA PRO A 40 3.73 -1.85 5.43
C PRO A 40 5.11 -1.19 5.20
N THR A 41 5.94 -1.82 4.37
CA THR A 41 7.28 -1.31 4.03
C THR A 41 7.45 -1.24 2.50
N PRO A 42 7.80 -0.08 1.93
CA PRO A 42 8.17 0.00 0.53
C PRO A 42 9.61 -0.49 0.34
N ALA A 43 9.87 -1.21 -0.75
CA ALA A 43 11.23 -1.61 -1.12
C ALA A 43 12.08 -0.40 -1.53
N ASP A 44 11.44 0.64 -2.09
CA ASP A 44 12.07 1.91 -2.45
C ASP A 44 11.23 3.10 -1.97
N PRO A 45 11.57 3.71 -0.82
CA PRO A 45 10.87 4.88 -0.30
C PRO A 45 11.08 6.15 -1.13
N GLY A 46 12.03 6.16 -2.08
CA GLY A 46 12.23 7.26 -3.03
C GLY A 46 11.21 7.27 -4.17
N VAL A 47 10.59 6.10 -4.44
CA VAL A 47 9.52 5.95 -5.44
C VAL A 47 8.15 6.13 -4.80
N VAL A 48 7.90 5.47 -3.67
CA VAL A 48 6.63 5.56 -2.94
C VAL A 48 6.87 5.69 -1.44
N GLU A 49 6.24 6.68 -0.81
CA GLU A 49 6.19 6.81 0.64
C GLU A 49 4.88 6.27 1.18
N LEU A 50 4.92 5.62 2.35
CA LEU A 50 3.72 5.23 3.09
C LEU A 50 3.58 6.08 4.34
N VAL A 51 2.47 6.80 4.42
CA VAL A 51 2.14 7.68 5.53
C VAL A 51 0.99 7.04 6.32
N PRO A 52 1.18 6.67 7.60
CA PRO A 52 0.09 6.18 8.43
C PRO A 52 -0.95 7.29 8.65
N VAL A 53 -2.22 6.93 8.55
CA VAL A 53 -3.34 7.83 8.82
C VAL A 53 -3.84 7.60 10.24
N ASP A 54 -3.69 8.62 11.09
CA ASP A 54 -4.20 8.59 12.46
C ASP A 54 -5.71 8.91 12.48
N HIS A 55 -6.50 7.95 12.95
CA HIS A 55 -7.93 8.15 13.19
C HIS A 55 -8.19 8.56 14.65
N LEU A 56 -9.04 9.58 14.85
CA LEU A 56 -9.45 10.02 16.19
C LEU A 56 -10.24 8.96 16.96
N VAL A 57 -10.92 8.07 16.24
CA VAL A 57 -11.67 6.93 16.76
C VAL A 57 -11.20 5.71 16.00
N ASP A 58 -10.91 4.63 16.72
CA ASP A 58 -10.48 3.36 16.14
C ASP A 58 -11.53 2.84 15.14
N PRO A 59 -11.19 2.73 13.84
CA PRO A 59 -12.14 2.30 12.83
C PRO A 59 -12.15 0.78 12.62
N GLY A 60 -11.33 0.03 13.36
CA GLY A 60 -11.16 -1.42 13.19
C GLY A 60 -10.19 -1.84 12.07
N TYR A 61 -9.47 -0.90 11.46
CA TYR A 61 -8.44 -1.14 10.45
C TYR A 61 -7.32 -0.11 10.56
N ALA A 62 -6.13 -0.41 10.03
CA ALA A 62 -5.07 0.57 9.84
C ALA A 62 -5.14 1.13 8.42
N GLU A 63 -4.90 2.43 8.27
CA GLU A 63 -4.95 3.11 6.99
C GLU A 63 -3.60 3.78 6.71
N TYR A 64 -3.13 3.62 5.48
CA TYR A 64 -1.90 4.21 4.99
C TYR A 64 -2.17 4.93 3.67
N GLN A 65 -1.63 6.11 3.52
CA GLN A 65 -1.61 6.84 2.26
C GLN A 65 -0.31 6.50 1.53
N LEU A 66 -0.43 6.02 0.29
CA LEU A 66 0.70 5.75 -0.61
C LEU A 66 0.91 6.99 -1.46
N LEU A 67 2.04 7.66 -1.29
CA LEU A 67 2.39 8.89 -2.01
C LEU A 67 3.49 8.58 -3.03
N ALA A 68 3.20 8.77 -4.32
CA ALA A 68 4.20 8.59 -5.37
C ALA A 68 5.13 9.81 -5.45
N HIS A 69 6.43 9.60 -5.24
CA HIS A 69 7.44 10.68 -5.24
C HIS A 69 8.16 10.82 -6.56
N ALA A 70 8.55 9.69 -7.15
CA ALA A 70 9.35 9.66 -8.36
C ALA A 70 8.93 8.50 -9.26
N ALA A 71 9.13 8.67 -10.56
CA ALA A 71 8.89 7.62 -11.53
C ALA A 71 9.80 6.40 -11.26
N GLY A 72 9.24 5.20 -11.39
CA GLY A 72 9.93 3.95 -11.11
C GLY A 72 8.97 2.82 -10.79
N THR A 73 9.50 1.62 -10.59
CA THR A 73 8.74 0.46 -10.14
C THR A 73 9.29 0.01 -8.80
N THR A 74 8.41 -0.21 -7.84
CA THR A 74 8.74 -0.68 -6.50
C THR A 74 7.68 -1.64 -5.99
N THR A 75 7.93 -2.26 -4.84
CA THR A 75 6.98 -3.14 -4.18
C THR A 75 6.70 -2.65 -2.78
N VAL A 76 5.44 -2.76 -2.35
CA VAL A 76 5.06 -2.57 -0.94
C VAL A 76 4.76 -3.94 -0.36
N THR A 77 5.41 -4.26 0.76
CA THR A 77 5.23 -5.53 1.46
C THR A 77 4.61 -5.28 2.82
N VAL A 78 3.60 -6.08 3.15
CA VAL A 78 3.07 -6.23 4.51
C VAL A 78 3.41 -7.65 4.95
N ALA A 79 4.20 -7.76 6.02
CA ALA A 79 4.60 -9.06 6.53
C ALA A 79 3.39 -9.84 7.07
N GLY A 80 3.38 -11.15 6.83
CA GLY A 80 2.41 -12.04 7.45
C GLY A 80 2.54 -12.05 8.98
N THR A 81 1.47 -12.47 9.66
CA THR A 81 1.42 -12.71 11.10
C THR A 81 1.32 -14.21 11.40
N ASP A 82 1.40 -14.63 12.67
CA ASP A 82 1.18 -16.04 13.03
C ASP A 82 -0.20 -16.58 12.60
N ASP A 83 -1.24 -15.73 12.59
CA ASP A 83 -2.59 -16.10 12.15
C ASP A 83 -2.74 -16.07 10.61
N HIS A 84 -1.93 -15.24 9.95
CA HIS A 84 -1.90 -15.09 8.50
C HIS A 84 -0.47 -15.02 7.97
N PRO A 85 0.23 -16.16 7.79
CA PRO A 85 1.68 -16.20 7.58
C PRO A 85 2.14 -15.81 6.18
N GLU A 86 1.20 -15.57 5.26
CA GLU A 86 1.50 -15.15 3.90
C GLU A 86 1.72 -13.63 3.84
N ASP A 87 2.85 -13.24 3.24
CA ASP A 87 3.14 -11.83 3.00
C ASP A 87 2.23 -11.30 1.90
N MET A 88 1.62 -10.15 2.17
CA MET A 88 0.94 -9.38 1.14
C MET A 88 1.98 -8.54 0.41
N VAL A 89 2.01 -8.67 -0.92
CA VAL A 89 2.91 -7.92 -1.80
C VAL A 89 2.09 -7.20 -2.85
N LEU A 90 2.31 -5.90 -2.96
CA LEU A 90 1.73 -5.02 -3.98
C LEU A 90 2.85 -4.50 -4.88
N GLU A 91 2.68 -4.60 -6.19
CA GLU A 91 3.55 -3.92 -7.14
C GLU A 91 3.06 -2.49 -7.36
N VAL A 92 3.95 -1.51 -7.26
CA VAL A 92 3.66 -0.10 -7.49
C VAL A 92 4.49 0.39 -8.67
N VAL A 93 3.81 0.85 -9.71
CA VAL A 93 4.42 1.44 -10.90
C VAL A 93 4.09 2.93 -10.91
N VAL A 94 5.11 3.77 -10.88
CA VAL A 94 5.00 5.21 -11.00
C VAL A 94 5.47 5.63 -12.38
N ASP A 95 4.56 6.09 -13.22
CA ASP A 95 4.82 6.51 -14.60
C ASP A 95 5.43 7.92 -14.64
N GLY A 96 6.58 8.05 -15.32
CA GLY A 96 7.21 9.34 -15.61
C GLY A 96 6.64 9.92 -16.89
N GLY A 97 5.58 10.72 -16.78
CA GLY A 97 4.98 11.43 -17.92
C GLY A 97 5.93 12.34 -18.68
#